data_AF-A0A2V7VMW9-F1
#
_entry.id   AF-A0A2V7VMW9-F1
#
_cell.length_a   1.000
_cell.length_b   1.000
_cell.length_c   1.000
_cell.angle_alpha   90.00
_cell.angle_beta   90.00
_cell.angle_gamma   90.00
#
_symmetry.space_group_name_H-M   'P 1'
#
loop_
_entity.id
_entity.type
_entity.pdbx_description
1 polymer ?
#
loop_
_entity_poly.entity_id
_entity_poly.type
_entity_poly.pdbx_seq_one_letter_code
_entity_poly.pdbx_strand_id
1 'polypeptide(L)'
;IDYGTAMARMPEVVEQAPHVAGVPIVLNVLAFGIVMVITAVLVWGIRESARFNFAMVAVKLVVLGFFLTVSLHHVQSANWHPFVPNGFGGVAAGAAIVFFAYIGFDAISTTAEETRNPQRNMPIGIMGSLVVCTVVYIAVAAVFTGMISYGDLKTTLATEQAEPGAAPPAGVATPVPMMASREQLKSGLYAQKRSGPSAQ
;
A
#
# COMPACT_ATOMS: atom_id res chain seq x y z
N ILE A 1 -13.67 9.77 1.48
CA ILE A 1 -14.09 10.14 2.85
C ILE A 1 -15.44 10.80 2.70
N ASP A 2 -16.49 10.21 3.26
CA ASP A 2 -17.86 10.69 3.08
C ASP A 2 -18.07 11.96 3.92
N TYR A 3 -18.85 12.92 3.42
CA TYR A 3 -19.01 14.24 4.06
C TYR A 3 -19.59 14.12 5.48
N GLY A 4 -20.46 13.13 5.72
CA GLY A 4 -21.03 12.86 7.03
C GLY A 4 -20.02 12.31 8.05
N THR A 5 -18.97 11.62 7.60
CA THR A 5 -17.92 11.10 8.49
C THR A 5 -16.84 12.14 8.79
N ALA A 6 -16.62 13.11 7.89
CA ALA A 6 -15.73 14.25 8.14
C ALA A 6 -16.29 15.21 9.20
N MET A 7 -17.59 15.50 9.14
CA MET A 7 -18.30 16.38 10.10
C MET A 7 -18.29 15.85 11.54
N ALA A 8 -18.35 14.53 11.73
CA ALA A 8 -18.42 13.92 13.06
C ALA A 8 -17.06 13.81 13.79
N ARG A 9 -15.93 13.93 13.07
CA ARG A 9 -14.58 13.77 13.64
C ARG A 9 -13.79 15.07 13.75
N MET A 10 -14.09 16.08 12.93
CA MET A 10 -13.29 17.31 12.86
C MET A 10 -14.19 18.54 12.60
N PRO A 11 -15.02 18.97 13.57
CA PRO A 11 -15.90 20.12 13.41
C PRO A 11 -15.14 21.42 13.09
N GLU A 12 -13.90 21.53 13.55
CA GLU A 12 -13.03 22.71 13.39
C GLU A 12 -12.43 22.84 11.98
N VAL A 13 -12.20 21.71 11.28
CA VAL A 13 -11.57 21.68 9.94
C VAL A 13 -12.60 21.95 8.83
N VAL A 14 -13.88 21.72 9.09
CA VAL A 14 -14.98 21.98 8.14
C VAL A 14 -15.39 23.45 8.16
N GLU A 15 -15.33 24.12 9.30
CA GLU A 15 -15.78 25.51 9.46
C GLU A 15 -14.85 26.54 8.79
N GLN A 16 -13.56 26.21 8.63
CA GLN A 16 -12.56 27.07 7.96
C GLN A 16 -12.31 26.71 6.48
N ALA A 17 -13.00 25.70 5.93
CA ALA A 17 -12.77 25.28 4.54
C ALA A 17 -13.39 26.30 3.56
N PRO A 18 -12.63 26.89 2.62
CA PRO A 18 -13.21 27.72 1.56
C PRO A 18 -14.05 26.84 0.63
N HIS A 19 -15.34 27.16 0.54
CA HIS A 19 -16.32 26.41 -0.24
C HIS A 19 -16.27 26.89 -1.70
N VAL A 20 -15.95 26.00 -2.64
CA VAL A 20 -16.11 26.26 -4.08
C VAL A 20 -17.16 25.31 -4.63
N ALA A 21 -18.21 25.86 -5.24
CA ALA A 21 -19.30 25.13 -5.88
C ALA A 21 -20.02 24.08 -4.99
N GLY A 22 -20.21 24.36 -3.69
CA GLY A 22 -21.02 23.51 -2.79
C GLY A 22 -20.33 22.23 -2.30
N VAL A 23 -19.03 22.10 -2.53
CA VAL A 23 -18.21 20.95 -2.10
C VAL A 23 -17.08 21.45 -1.19
N PRO A 24 -17.01 21.05 0.10
CA PRO A 24 -15.93 21.48 0.98
C PRO A 24 -14.62 20.76 0.58
N ILE A 25 -13.63 21.54 0.12
CA ILE A 25 -12.32 21.03 -0.26
C ILE A 25 -11.43 21.01 0.98
N VAL A 26 -11.22 19.83 1.55
CA VAL A 26 -10.20 19.61 2.60
C VAL A 26 -8.85 19.43 1.91
N LEU A 27 -8.15 20.53 1.65
CA LEU A 27 -6.82 20.50 1.05
C LEU A 27 -5.76 20.29 2.14
N ASN A 28 -5.15 19.11 2.18
CA ASN A 28 -4.02 18.85 3.07
C ASN A 28 -2.77 19.55 2.48
N VAL A 29 -2.49 20.76 2.97
CA VAL A 29 -1.39 21.61 2.52
C VAL A 29 -0.05 20.90 2.63
N LEU A 30 0.14 20.07 3.67
CA LEU A 30 1.36 19.28 3.87
C LEU A 30 1.49 18.17 2.81
N ALA A 31 0.42 17.41 2.56
CA ALA A 31 0.42 16.37 1.52
C ALA A 31 0.63 16.97 0.13
N PHE A 32 -0.03 18.10 -0.17
CA PHE A 32 0.18 18.85 -1.40
C PHE A 32 1.63 19.34 -1.52
N GLY A 33 2.20 19.87 -0.45
CA GLY A 33 3.59 20.31 -0.40
C GLY A 33 4.58 19.17 -0.67
N ILE A 34 4.41 18.01 -0.02
CA ILE A 34 5.27 16.84 -0.23
C ILE A 34 5.18 16.37 -1.68
N VAL A 35 3.98 16.25 -2.25
CA VAL A 35 3.80 15.84 -3.65
C VAL A 35 4.43 16.84 -4.62
N MET A 36 4.27 18.14 -4.37
CA MET A 36 4.89 19.21 -5.17
C MET A 36 6.42 19.16 -5.10
N VAL A 37 7.00 18.94 -3.93
CA VAL A 37 8.45 18.80 -3.74
C VAL A 37 8.97 17.56 -4.46
N ILE A 38 8.32 16.41 -4.30
CA ILE A 38 8.70 15.18 -5.00
C ILE A 38 8.63 15.40 -6.51
N THR A 39 7.56 16.04 -7.01
CA THR A 39 7.40 16.36 -8.43
C THR A 39 8.51 17.30 -8.93
N ALA A 40 8.85 18.35 -8.17
CA ALA A 40 9.93 19.27 -8.54
C ALA A 40 11.30 18.58 -8.61
N VAL A 41 11.60 17.71 -7.64
CA VAL A 41 12.83 16.91 -7.62
C VAL A 41 12.88 15.94 -8.81
N LEU A 42 11.76 15.27 -9.11
CA LEU A 42 11.65 14.35 -10.26
C LEU A 42 11.89 15.08 -11.60
N VAL A 43 11.39 16.31 -11.75
CA VAL A 43 11.60 17.12 -12.96
C VAL A 43 13.06 17.59 -13.09
N TRP A 44 13.72 17.90 -11.98
CA TRP A 44 15.11 18.42 -12.00
C TRP A 44 16.15 17.31 -12.25
N GLY A 45 15.91 16.09 -11.77
CA GLY A 45 16.92 15.03 -11.74
C GLY A 45 16.79 13.95 -12.81
N ILE A 46 17.09 14.22 -14.09
CA ILE A 46 17.04 13.17 -15.14
C ILE A 46 18.17 13.26 -16.18
N ARG A 47 19.38 13.67 -15.80
CA ARG A 47 20.43 13.92 -16.82
C ARG A 47 21.57 12.92 -16.93
N GLU A 48 21.68 11.93 -16.04
CA GLU A 48 22.83 11.01 -16.09
C GLU A 48 22.59 9.73 -15.28
N SER A 49 21.98 8.65 -15.81
CA SER A 49 21.50 7.63 -14.85
C SER A 49 21.30 6.17 -15.30
N ALA A 50 22.12 5.60 -16.19
CA ALA A 50 22.17 4.13 -16.30
C ALA A 50 22.92 3.51 -15.10
N ARG A 51 24.13 4.02 -14.79
CA ARG A 51 24.96 3.54 -13.67
C ARG A 51 24.35 3.87 -12.31
N PHE A 52 23.75 5.05 -12.17
CA PHE A 52 23.06 5.45 -10.93
C PHE A 52 21.82 4.59 -10.67
N ASN A 53 21.00 4.27 -11.69
CA ASN A 53 19.88 3.34 -11.51
C ASN A 53 20.34 1.96 -11.00
N PHE A 54 21.39 1.40 -11.61
CA PHE A 54 21.93 0.12 -11.15
C PHE A 54 22.44 0.18 -9.70
N ALA A 55 23.15 1.25 -9.34
CA ALA A 55 23.61 1.46 -7.97
C ALA A 55 22.43 1.51 -6.97
N MET A 56 21.35 2.22 -7.32
CA MET A 56 20.16 2.31 -6.48
C MET A 56 19.49 0.94 -6.27
N VAL A 57 19.38 0.12 -7.32
CA VAL A 57 18.85 -1.25 -7.20
C VAL A 57 19.78 -2.12 -6.36
N ALA A 58 21.09 -2.03 -6.57
CA ALA A 58 22.07 -2.79 -5.80
C ALA A 58 22.00 -2.44 -4.30
N VAL A 59 21.88 -1.16 -3.94
CA VAL A 59 21.69 -0.72 -2.56
C VAL A 59 20.43 -1.34 -1.94
N LYS A 60 19.31 -1.33 -2.67
CA LYS A 60 18.06 -1.99 -2.20
C LYS A 60 18.28 -3.47 -1.95
N LEU A 61 18.94 -4.19 -2.86
CA LEU A 61 19.21 -5.62 -2.71
C LEU A 61 20.18 -5.91 -1.55
N VAL A 62 21.17 -5.06 -1.30
CA VAL A 62 22.11 -5.20 -0.17
C VAL A 62 21.38 -5.00 1.15
N VAL A 63 20.60 -3.93 1.29
CA VAL A 63 19.81 -3.68 2.51
C VAL A 63 18.83 -4.81 2.76
N LEU A 64 18.16 -5.30 1.71
CA LEU A 64 17.22 -6.40 1.80
C LEU A 64 17.89 -7.73 2.15
N GLY A 65 19.04 -8.01 1.54
CA GLY A 65 19.86 -9.18 1.87
C GLY A 65 20.32 -9.15 3.32
N PHE A 66 20.81 -7.99 3.79
CA PHE A 66 21.18 -7.80 5.20
C PHE A 66 19.98 -8.05 6.13
N PHE A 67 18.82 -7.46 5.83
CA PHE A 67 17.59 -7.70 6.59
C PHE A 67 17.25 -9.19 6.65
N LEU A 68 17.20 -9.87 5.50
CA LEU A 68 16.94 -11.32 5.43
C LEU A 68 17.92 -12.11 6.31
N THR A 69 19.23 -11.80 6.27
CA THR A 69 20.22 -12.53 7.08
C THR A 69 20.04 -12.35 8.59
N VAL A 70 19.80 -11.13 9.07
CA VAL A 70 19.60 -10.85 10.50
C VAL A 70 18.27 -11.41 10.98
N SER A 71 17.24 -11.27 10.16
CA SER A 71 15.88 -11.68 10.50
C SER A 71 15.70 -13.19 10.53
N LEU A 72 16.42 -13.95 9.69
CA LEU A 72 16.39 -15.42 9.72
C LEU A 72 16.76 -16.01 11.09
N HIS A 73 17.66 -15.36 11.83
CA HIS A 73 18.03 -15.79 13.20
C HIS A 73 16.90 -15.60 14.22
N HIS A 74 15.92 -14.76 13.91
CA HIS A 74 14.80 -14.42 14.79
C HIS A 74 13.48 -15.12 14.38
N VAL A 75 13.50 -15.94 13.32
CA VAL A 75 12.31 -16.66 12.85
C VAL A 75 11.98 -17.79 13.82
N GLN A 76 10.77 -17.75 14.37
CA GLN A 76 10.23 -18.84 15.19
C GLN A 76 9.14 -19.56 14.39
N SER A 77 9.29 -20.88 14.19
CA SER A 77 8.32 -21.70 13.44
C SER A 77 6.93 -21.72 14.08
N ALA A 78 6.84 -21.42 15.38
CA ALA A 78 5.57 -21.28 16.11
C ALA A 78 4.72 -20.10 15.59
N ASN A 79 5.33 -19.04 15.05
CA ASN A 79 4.62 -17.86 14.56
C ASN A 79 3.81 -18.12 13.29
N TRP A 80 4.12 -19.20 12.56
CA TRP A 80 3.34 -19.62 11.39
C TRP A 80 2.05 -20.37 11.74
N HIS A 81 1.75 -20.59 13.02
CA HIS A 81 0.52 -21.25 13.44
C HIS A 81 -0.38 -20.30 14.25
N PRO A 82 -1.62 -20.01 13.80
CA PRO A 82 -2.26 -20.46 12.55
C PRO A 82 -1.81 -19.66 11.30
N PHE A 83 -1.54 -20.34 10.18
CA PHE A 83 -1.03 -19.70 8.95
C PHE A 83 -2.05 -18.79 8.25
N VAL A 84 -3.34 -19.12 8.39
CA VAL A 84 -4.44 -18.38 7.75
C VAL A 84 -5.48 -17.95 8.79
N PRO A 85 -5.15 -17.02 9.70
CA PRO A 85 -6.02 -16.65 10.82
C PRO A 85 -7.32 -15.97 10.35
N ASN A 86 -7.28 -15.27 9.22
CA ASN A 86 -8.43 -14.56 8.62
C ASN A 86 -9.12 -15.36 7.50
N GLY A 87 -8.77 -16.64 7.33
CA GLY A 87 -9.21 -17.46 6.20
C GLY A 87 -8.80 -16.91 4.82
N PHE A 88 -9.34 -17.51 3.77
CA PHE A 88 -9.06 -17.10 2.38
C PHE A 88 -9.53 -15.68 2.06
N GLY A 89 -10.52 -15.14 2.77
CA GLY A 89 -10.96 -13.75 2.61
C GLY A 89 -9.87 -12.74 2.97
N GLY A 90 -9.14 -12.99 4.05
CA GLY A 90 -7.98 -12.16 4.43
C GLY A 90 -6.82 -12.28 3.44
N VAL A 91 -6.59 -13.50 2.91
CA VAL A 91 -5.58 -13.73 1.87
C VAL A 91 -5.92 -12.96 0.59
N ALA A 92 -7.17 -12.99 0.13
CA ALA A 92 -7.61 -12.26 -1.06
C ALA A 92 -7.48 -10.74 -0.89
N ALA A 93 -7.87 -10.20 0.28
CA ALA A 93 -7.70 -8.79 0.60
C ALA A 93 -6.22 -8.37 0.64
N GLY A 94 -5.36 -9.19 1.25
CA GLY A 94 -3.91 -8.98 1.25
C GLY A 94 -3.33 -9.02 -0.17
N ALA A 95 -3.71 -10.02 -0.97
CA ALA A 95 -3.29 -10.14 -2.36
C ALA A 95 -3.67 -8.91 -3.19
N ALA A 96 -4.85 -8.31 -2.96
CA ALA A 96 -5.24 -7.07 -3.64
C ALA A 96 -4.30 -5.90 -3.29
N ILE A 97 -3.91 -5.74 -2.02
CA ILE A 97 -2.96 -4.70 -1.59
C ILE A 97 -1.59 -4.94 -2.25
N VAL A 98 -1.11 -6.18 -2.25
CA VAL A 98 0.17 -6.55 -2.88
C VAL A 98 0.13 -6.33 -4.39
N PHE A 99 -1.00 -6.59 -5.05
CA PHE A 99 -1.16 -6.33 -6.48
C PHE A 99 -0.90 -4.87 -6.85
N PHE A 100 -1.35 -3.91 -6.03
CA PHE A 100 -1.02 -2.49 -6.24
C PHE A 100 0.49 -2.21 -6.15
N ALA A 101 1.25 -2.98 -5.37
CA ALA A 101 2.70 -2.82 -5.28
C ALA A 101 3.45 -3.30 -6.54
N TYR A 102 2.79 -4.04 -7.43
CA TYR A 102 3.34 -4.48 -8.72
C TYR A 102 2.99 -3.52 -9.89
N ILE A 103 2.33 -2.40 -9.63
CA ILE A 103 2.11 -1.35 -10.63
C ILE A 103 3.44 -0.68 -10.95
N GLY A 104 3.78 -0.57 -12.23
CA GLY A 104 5.05 0.03 -12.69
C GLY A 104 5.90 -0.88 -13.59
N PHE A 105 5.47 -2.12 -13.87
CA PHE A 105 6.17 -2.97 -14.85
C PHE A 105 6.16 -2.38 -16.27
N ASP A 106 5.15 -1.55 -16.57
CA ASP A 106 4.99 -0.81 -17.82
C ASP A 106 6.09 0.25 -18.01
N ALA A 107 6.65 0.79 -16.93
CA ALA A 107 7.80 1.69 -17.00
C ALA A 107 9.07 1.00 -17.55
N ILE A 108 9.18 -0.33 -17.50
CA ILE A 108 10.29 -1.05 -18.13
C ILE A 108 10.17 -0.97 -19.66
N SER A 109 8.95 -0.91 -20.18
CA SER A 109 8.69 -0.84 -21.62
C SER A 109 9.02 0.52 -22.23
N THR A 110 9.09 1.60 -21.44
CA THR A 110 9.48 2.93 -21.94
C THR A 110 10.97 3.04 -22.23
N THR A 111 11.80 2.14 -21.65
CA THR A 111 13.25 2.08 -21.89
C THR A 111 13.60 1.16 -23.09
N ALA A 112 12.61 0.77 -23.90
CA ALA A 112 12.80 -0.07 -25.08
C ALA A 112 13.80 0.52 -26.08
N GLU A 113 13.76 1.84 -26.24
CA GLU A 113 14.55 2.58 -27.24
C GLU A 113 16.05 2.57 -26.92
N GLU A 114 16.42 2.43 -25.65
CA GLU A 114 17.82 2.32 -25.19
C GLU A 114 18.30 0.85 -25.12
N THR A 115 17.42 -0.11 -25.38
CA THR A 115 17.74 -1.53 -25.26
C THR A 115 18.27 -2.09 -26.58
N ARG A 116 19.51 -2.60 -26.58
CA ARG A 116 20.06 -3.32 -27.74
C ARG A 116 19.22 -4.56 -28.03
N ASN A 117 18.63 -4.69 -29.22
CA ASN A 117 17.70 -5.77 -29.61
C ASN A 117 16.47 -5.90 -28.67
N PRO A 118 15.53 -4.94 -28.74
CA PRO A 118 14.39 -4.87 -27.82
C PRO A 118 13.43 -6.05 -28.00
N GLN A 119 13.29 -6.59 -29.21
CA GLN A 119 12.37 -7.70 -29.54
C GLN A 119 12.60 -8.95 -28.68
N ARG A 120 13.84 -9.20 -28.27
CA ARG A 120 14.19 -10.32 -27.40
C ARG A 120 14.55 -9.90 -25.98
N ASN A 121 15.23 -8.77 -25.81
CA ASN A 121 15.78 -8.40 -24.50
C ASN A 121 14.74 -7.77 -23.56
N MET A 122 13.77 -7.01 -24.09
CA MET A 122 12.68 -6.48 -23.28
C MET A 122 11.81 -7.55 -22.61
N PRO A 123 11.27 -8.56 -23.33
CA PRO A 123 10.43 -9.57 -22.70
C PRO A 123 11.21 -10.42 -21.67
N ILE A 124 12.48 -10.73 -21.95
CA ILE A 124 13.34 -11.44 -20.98
C ILE A 124 13.60 -10.57 -19.74
N GLY A 125 13.80 -9.26 -19.92
CA GLY A 125 14.00 -8.31 -18.82
C GLY A 125 12.78 -8.17 -17.93
N ILE A 126 11.58 -8.03 -18.52
CA ILE A 126 10.32 -7.92 -17.77
C ILE A 126 10.04 -9.22 -17.00
N MET A 127 10.07 -10.38 -17.67
CA MET A 127 9.80 -11.65 -17.01
C MET A 127 10.87 -12.01 -15.97
N GLY A 128 12.15 -11.77 -16.29
CA GLY A 128 13.26 -12.03 -15.39
C GLY A 128 13.19 -11.19 -14.11
N SER A 129 12.97 -9.88 -14.25
CA SER A 129 12.83 -8.98 -13.10
C SER A 129 11.61 -9.33 -12.24
N LEU A 130 10.48 -9.67 -12.86
CA LEU A 130 9.26 -10.05 -12.14
C LEU A 130 9.43 -11.34 -11.34
N VAL A 131 10.08 -12.37 -11.91
CA VAL A 131 10.37 -13.63 -11.21
C VAL A 131 11.31 -13.38 -10.03
N VAL A 132 12.39 -12.62 -10.23
CA VAL A 132 13.34 -12.31 -9.15
C VAL A 132 12.65 -11.53 -8.02
N CYS A 133 11.89 -10.48 -8.36
CA CYS A 133 11.11 -9.71 -7.38
C CYS A 133 10.12 -10.60 -6.62
N THR A 134 9.44 -11.52 -7.29
CA THR A 134 8.49 -12.44 -6.66
C THR A 134 9.16 -13.35 -5.64
N VAL A 135 10.30 -13.96 -6.00
CA VAL A 135 11.06 -14.84 -5.09
C VAL A 135 11.52 -14.09 -3.86
N VAL A 136 12.10 -12.91 -4.06
CA VAL A 136 12.57 -12.03 -2.98
C VAL A 136 11.40 -11.60 -2.09
N TYR A 137 10.25 -11.26 -2.68
CA TYR A 137 9.05 -10.86 -1.95
C TYR A 137 8.53 -11.98 -1.05
N ILE A 138 8.45 -13.22 -1.57
CA ILE A 138 8.04 -14.40 -0.80
C ILE A 138 9.00 -14.65 0.37
N ALA A 139 10.32 -14.55 0.12
CA ALA A 139 11.32 -14.73 1.17
C ALA A 139 11.16 -13.70 2.30
N VAL A 140 10.98 -12.43 1.96
CA VAL A 140 10.78 -11.34 2.92
C VAL A 140 9.47 -11.54 3.69
N ALA A 141 8.38 -11.88 3.01
CA ALA A 141 7.09 -12.14 3.65
C ALA A 141 7.17 -13.32 4.64
N ALA A 142 7.83 -14.41 4.25
CA ALA A 142 8.01 -15.59 5.11
C ALA A 142 8.84 -15.26 6.36
N VAL A 143 9.92 -14.48 6.19
CA VAL A 143 10.77 -14.05 7.30
C VAL A 143 10.04 -13.08 8.22
N PHE A 144 9.35 -12.07 7.67
CA PHE A 144 8.61 -11.08 8.45
C PHE A 144 7.48 -11.72 9.27
N THR A 145 6.69 -12.61 8.65
CA THR A 145 5.66 -13.39 9.34
C THR A 145 6.22 -14.42 10.33
N GLY A 146 7.48 -14.84 10.15
CA GLY A 146 8.19 -15.70 11.08
C GLY A 146 8.74 -14.96 12.31
N MET A 147 8.96 -13.65 12.22
CA MET A 147 9.48 -12.84 13.33
C MET A 147 8.39 -12.34 14.29
N ILE A 148 7.20 -12.00 13.79
CA ILE A 148 6.15 -11.36 14.59
C ILE A 148 4.87 -12.20 14.51
N SER A 149 4.30 -12.54 15.68
CA SER A 149 3.04 -13.26 15.78
C SER A 149 1.86 -12.40 15.32
N TYR A 150 0.86 -13.02 14.69
CA TYR A 150 -0.34 -12.32 14.21
C TYR A 150 -1.10 -11.57 15.31
N GLY A 151 -1.04 -12.07 16.56
CA GLY A 151 -1.64 -11.40 17.71
C GLY A 151 -1.03 -10.02 17.98
N ASP A 152 0.30 -9.95 17.97
CA ASP A 152 1.05 -8.73 18.24
C ASP A 152 0.92 -7.71 17.10
N LEU A 153 0.91 -8.19 15.84
CA LEU A 153 0.66 -7.34 14.67
C LEU A 153 -0.71 -6.65 14.76
N LYS A 154 -1.75 -7.39 15.17
CA LYS A 154 -3.09 -6.83 15.30
C LYS A 154 -3.18 -5.81 16.43
N THR A 155 -2.52 -6.04 17.55
CA THR A 155 -2.49 -5.09 18.67
C THR A 155 -1.71 -3.84 18.33
N THR A 156 -0.52 -3.96 17.74
CA THR A 156 0.31 -2.81 17.37
C THR A 156 -0.37 -1.96 16.29
N LEU A 157 -0.94 -2.56 15.25
CA LEU A 157 -1.69 -1.81 14.23
C LEU A 157 -2.94 -1.13 14.82
N ALA A 158 -3.64 -1.79 15.75
CA ALA A 158 -4.76 -1.17 16.44
C ALA A 158 -4.32 0.02 17.31
N THR A 159 -3.14 -0.05 17.93
CA THR A 159 -2.58 1.06 18.74
C THR A 159 -2.03 2.20 17.87
N GLU A 160 -1.32 1.90 16.78
CA GLU A 160 -0.80 2.91 15.84
C GLU A 160 -1.92 3.67 15.11
N GLN A 161 -3.06 3.01 14.87
CA GLN A 161 -4.24 3.66 14.31
C GLN A 161 -5.06 4.45 15.36
N ALA A 162 -4.74 4.34 16.65
CA ALA A 162 -5.56 4.88 17.75
C ALA A 162 -5.12 6.25 18.31
N GLU A 163 -4.00 6.84 17.89
CA GLU A 163 -3.64 8.21 18.31
C GLU A 163 -3.33 9.15 17.13
N PRO A 164 -3.79 10.41 17.18
CA PRO A 164 -3.62 11.31 18.32
C PRO A 164 -4.94 11.74 18.98
N GLY A 165 -5.13 11.36 20.26
CA GLY A 165 -6.13 11.99 21.14
C GLY A 165 -7.06 11.10 21.97
N ALA A 166 -7.01 9.77 21.90
CA ALA A 166 -7.94 8.93 22.68
C ALA A 166 -7.24 7.77 23.40
N ALA A 167 -7.08 7.91 24.72
CA ALA A 167 -6.78 6.78 25.59
C ALA A 167 -7.93 5.75 25.52
N PRO A 168 -7.67 4.46 25.25
CA PRO A 168 -8.72 3.45 25.26
C PRO A 168 -9.04 3.00 26.70
N PRO A 169 -10.30 3.06 27.17
CA PRO A 169 -10.67 2.42 28.43
C PRO A 169 -10.73 0.89 28.26
N ALA A 170 -10.32 0.20 29.32
CA ALA A 170 -10.14 -1.25 29.38
C ALA A 170 -11.37 -2.04 28.91
N GLY A 171 -11.17 -2.96 27.94
CA GLY A 171 -12.04 -4.12 27.77
C GLY A 171 -12.74 -4.32 26.43
N VAL A 172 -12.66 -3.43 25.44
CA VAL A 172 -13.40 -3.63 24.18
C VAL A 172 -12.56 -3.32 22.94
N ALA A 173 -12.24 -4.38 22.20
CA ALA A 173 -11.71 -4.30 20.85
C ALA A 173 -12.79 -3.78 19.89
N THR A 174 -12.53 -2.67 19.21
CA THR A 174 -13.22 -2.35 17.94
C THR A 174 -12.25 -2.61 16.78
N PRO A 175 -12.51 -3.62 15.93
CA PRO A 175 -11.71 -3.85 14.74
C PRO A 175 -12.03 -2.77 13.70
N VAL A 176 -11.10 -1.83 13.53
CA VAL A 176 -11.09 -0.81 12.46
C VAL A 176 -11.22 -1.38 11.02
N PRO A 177 -10.87 -2.65 10.68
CA PRO A 177 -11.09 -3.16 9.32
C PRO A 177 -12.56 -3.33 8.93
N MET A 178 -13.50 -3.36 9.90
CA MET A 178 -14.91 -3.65 9.60
C MET A 178 -15.69 -2.45 9.03
N MET A 179 -15.23 -1.22 9.28
CA MET A 179 -15.88 -0.01 8.75
C MET A 179 -15.59 0.18 7.26
N ALA A 180 -14.36 -0.04 6.81
CA ALA A 180 -14.01 0.06 5.39
C ALA A 180 -14.75 -0.99 4.54
N SER A 181 -14.88 -2.23 5.04
CA SER A 181 -15.59 -3.28 4.32
C SER A 181 -17.11 -3.06 4.27
N ARG A 182 -17.71 -2.43 5.28
CA ARG A 182 -19.16 -2.14 5.29
C ARG A 182 -19.54 -0.97 4.38
N GLU A 183 -18.70 0.04 4.28
CA GLU A 183 -18.90 1.19 3.38
C GLU A 183 -18.74 0.78 1.91
N GLN A 184 -17.77 -0.09 1.60
CA GLN A 184 -17.57 -0.66 0.26
C GLN A 184 -18.70 -1.63 -0.15
N LEU A 185 -19.21 -2.44 0.78
CA LEU A 185 -20.34 -3.34 0.49
C LEU A 185 -21.63 -2.55 0.26
N LYS A 186 -21.83 -1.46 1.01
CA LYS A 186 -22.96 -0.55 0.81
C LYS A 186 -22.83 0.20 -0.51
N SER A 187 -21.68 0.79 -0.81
CA SER A 187 -21.47 1.54 -2.06
C SER A 187 -21.64 0.65 -3.31
N GLY A 188 -21.20 -0.61 -3.26
CA GLY A 188 -21.45 -1.59 -4.31
C GLY A 188 -22.94 -1.95 -4.47
N LEU A 189 -23.68 -2.12 -3.35
CA LEU A 189 -25.12 -2.41 -3.37
C LEU A 189 -25.93 -1.19 -3.85
N TYR A 190 -25.54 0.03 -3.46
CA TYR A 190 -26.15 1.27 -3.93
C TYR A 190 -25.88 1.54 -5.41
N ALA A 191 -24.68 1.22 -5.91
CA ALA A 191 -24.36 1.30 -7.33
C ALA A 191 -25.20 0.32 -8.18
N GLN A 192 -25.38 -0.91 -7.69
CA GLN A 192 -26.20 -1.92 -8.37
C GLN A 192 -27.70 -1.58 -8.37
N LYS A 193 -28.21 -0.96 -7.28
CA LYS A 193 -29.62 -0.51 -7.21
C LYS A 193 -29.91 0.69 -8.11
N ARG A 194 -28.89 1.47 -8.47
CA ARG A 194 -29.01 2.63 -9.36
C ARG A 194 -28.89 2.26 -10.85
N SER A 195 -28.38 1.06 -11.16
CA SER A 195 -28.24 0.54 -12.53
C SER A 195 -29.30 -0.53 -12.90
N GLY A 196 -30.39 -0.65 -12.13
CA GLY A 196 -31.55 -1.47 -12.49
C GLY A 196 -32.40 -0.79 -13.57
N PRO A 197 -32.91 -1.52 -14.57
CA PRO A 197 -33.43 -0.94 -15.81
C PRO A 197 -34.74 -0.18 -15.59
N SER A 198 -34.70 1.14 -15.80
CA SER A 198 -35.87 1.93 -16.20
C SER A 198 -35.80 2.16 -17.71
N ALA A 199 -36.15 1.13 -18.47
CA ALA A 199 -36.52 1.22 -19.89
C ALA A 199 -37.21 -0.08 -20.34
N GLN A 200 -38.47 -0.24 -19.93
CA GLN A 200 -39.63 -0.52 -20.79
C GLN A 200 -40.88 -0.68 -19.92
#